data_AF-A0A136PN93-F1
#
_entry.id   AF-A0A136PN93-F1
#
_cell.length_a   1.000
_cell.length_b   1.000
_cell.length_c   1.000
_cell.angle_alpha   90.00
_cell.angle_beta   90.00
_cell.angle_gamma   90.00
#
_symmetry.space_group_name_H-M   'P 1'
#
loop_
_entity.id
_entity.type
_entity.pdbx_description
1 polymer ?
#
loop_
_entity_poly.entity_id
_entity_poly.type
_entity_poly.pdbx_seq_one_letter_code
_entity_poly.pdbx_strand_id
1 'polypeptide(L)'
;MPQLFDATDPLNPLWHEEHLDFYVPVDNTEESFTTCQKRFEDLADLHRQGRLVLVSGERGCGKTALINRCAYWLHGRLRADGLGVEVVDLTQEASDSATVRERLSKVSEALVDKLDLLALLRGDRLYEKRTDPDGTYRNLPGYLAPDQWLIVLLPTVELVEELRYYDARAPQRTVFFAEAPSAVGVQHVSGRTLHLRVDAFEHEHASLFAADRLGRMPAGAVPPLAPEALDEFIQGDRKTTIREMQWLLFGVYETLRVQNSRPDEVTWEHLGRHFVREARRLRGERP
;
A
#
# COMPACT_ATOMS: atom_id res chain seq x y z
N MET A 1 9.11 2.56 -24.16
CA MET A 1 8.62 3.95 -24.35
C MET A 1 8.23 4.48 -22.98
N PRO A 2 8.53 5.74 -22.62
CA PRO A 2 7.98 6.33 -21.40
C PRO A 2 6.46 6.38 -21.53
N GLN A 3 5.79 5.48 -20.82
CA GLN A 3 4.33 5.42 -20.72
C GLN A 3 3.94 6.17 -19.45
N LEU A 4 2.82 6.89 -19.48
CA LEU A 4 2.14 7.23 -18.24
C LEU A 4 1.87 5.91 -17.51
N PHE A 5 2.27 5.82 -16.25
CA PHE A 5 2.12 4.60 -15.48
C PHE A 5 0.63 4.21 -15.40
N ASP A 6 0.26 3.18 -16.18
CA ASP A 6 -1.10 2.67 -16.31
C ASP A 6 -1.33 1.62 -15.24
N ALA A 7 -1.64 2.07 -14.03
CA ALA A 7 -2.38 1.28 -13.09
C ALA A 7 -3.03 2.21 -12.08
N THR A 8 -4.33 2.02 -11.83
CA THR A 8 -4.92 2.48 -10.56
C THR A 8 -4.43 1.64 -9.37
N ASP A 9 -3.59 0.65 -9.64
CA ASP A 9 -3.01 -0.22 -8.63
C ASP A 9 -1.93 0.52 -7.85
N PRO A 10 -1.77 0.22 -6.55
CA PRO A 10 -0.75 0.85 -5.74
C PRO A 10 0.66 0.57 -6.26
N LEU A 11 1.55 1.56 -6.15
CA LEU A 11 2.98 1.36 -6.40
C LEU A 11 3.51 0.22 -5.53
N ASN A 12 4.35 -0.61 -6.14
CA ASN A 12 4.76 -1.87 -5.55
C ASN A 12 6.18 -2.29 -5.91
N PRO A 13 7.19 -1.75 -5.22
CA PRO A 13 8.59 -2.08 -5.46
C PRO A 13 8.98 -3.51 -5.06
N LEU A 14 8.12 -4.26 -4.34
CA LEU A 14 8.40 -5.65 -3.98
C LEU A 14 8.44 -6.57 -5.21
N TRP A 15 7.60 -6.31 -6.20
CA TRP A 15 7.49 -7.12 -7.41
C TRP A 15 7.90 -6.37 -8.69
N HIS A 16 8.00 -5.05 -8.62
CA HIS A 16 8.34 -4.16 -9.73
C HIS A 16 9.28 -3.07 -9.22
N GLU A 17 10.58 -3.34 -9.19
CA GLU A 17 11.59 -2.43 -8.61
C GLU A 17 11.54 -1.02 -9.22
N GLU A 18 11.20 -0.92 -10.51
CA GLU A 18 10.98 0.34 -11.23
C GLU A 18 9.90 1.24 -10.59
N HIS A 19 9.03 0.68 -9.73
CA HIS A 19 8.03 1.45 -9.00
C HIS A 19 8.64 2.42 -7.98
N LEU A 20 9.88 2.21 -7.56
CA LEU A 20 10.61 3.15 -6.69
C LEU A 20 10.68 4.55 -7.28
N ASP A 21 10.86 4.63 -8.60
CA ASP A 21 11.01 5.91 -9.27
C ASP A 21 9.70 6.68 -9.29
N PHE A 22 8.53 6.05 -9.10
CA PHE A 22 7.22 6.70 -9.21
C PHE A 22 6.68 7.23 -7.88
N TYR A 23 7.36 7.08 -6.75
CA TYR A 23 6.93 7.71 -5.51
C TYR A 23 7.13 9.23 -5.59
N VAL A 24 6.07 9.97 -5.27
CA VAL A 24 6.09 11.43 -5.18
C VAL A 24 5.91 11.81 -3.71
N PRO A 25 6.73 12.70 -3.13
CA PRO A 25 6.61 13.14 -1.74
C PRO A 25 5.43 14.09 -1.60
N VAL A 26 4.22 13.54 -1.67
CA VAL A 26 2.96 14.24 -1.45
C VAL A 26 2.40 13.89 -0.07
N ASP A 27 1.73 14.85 0.54
CA ASP A 27 1.21 14.76 1.91
C ASP A 27 2.31 14.35 2.90
N ASN A 28 1.95 13.56 3.90
CA ASN A 28 2.87 13.03 4.90
C ASN A 28 3.41 11.63 4.53
N THR A 29 3.35 11.22 3.25
CA THR A 29 3.79 9.87 2.82
C THR A 29 5.29 9.65 3.02
N GLU A 30 6.13 10.66 2.71
CA GLU A 30 7.59 10.59 2.90
C GLU A 30 7.97 10.63 4.38
N GLU A 31 7.28 11.43 5.20
CA GLU A 31 7.47 11.46 6.65
C GLU A 31 7.10 10.10 7.28
N SER A 32 5.99 9.51 6.86
CA SER A 32 5.56 8.19 7.31
C SER A 32 6.55 7.10 6.91
N PHE A 33 7.08 7.16 5.69
CA PHE A 33 8.14 6.25 5.24
C PHE A 33 9.40 6.41 6.09
N THR A 34 9.86 7.64 6.30
CA THR A 34 11.02 7.95 7.15
C THR A 34 10.82 7.45 8.59
N THR A 35 9.60 7.57 9.13
CA THR A 35 9.24 7.07 10.45
C THR A 35 9.34 5.55 10.52
N CYS A 36 8.93 4.85 9.46
CA CYS A 36 9.14 3.41 9.32
C CYS A 36 10.62 3.04 9.36
N GLN A 37 11.45 3.73 8.56
CA GLN A 37 12.89 3.48 8.51
C GLN A 37 13.54 3.65 9.88
N LYS A 38 13.28 4.77 10.55
CA LYS A 38 13.79 5.05 11.91
C LYS A 38 13.36 3.98 12.91
N ARG A 39 12.11 3.50 12.82
CA ARG A 39 11.59 2.50 13.77
C ARG A 39 12.31 1.15 13.68
N PHE A 40 12.80 0.81 12.49
CA PHE A 40 13.44 -0.46 12.16
C PHE A 40 14.94 -0.32 11.87
N GLU A 41 15.55 0.80 12.26
CA GLU A 41 17.00 0.98 12.20
C GLU A 41 17.71 0.00 13.16
N ASP A 42 17.15 -0.18 14.36
CA ASP A 42 17.55 -1.20 15.34
C ASP A 42 16.64 -2.43 15.27
N LEU A 43 17.20 -3.56 14.84
CA LEU A 43 16.51 -4.84 14.70
C LEU A 43 16.53 -5.69 15.97
N ALA A 44 17.27 -5.30 17.03
CA ALA A 44 17.46 -6.11 18.23
C ALA A 44 16.13 -6.43 18.94
N ASP A 45 15.19 -5.49 18.93
CA ASP A 45 13.84 -5.68 19.49
C ASP A 45 13.05 -6.76 18.75
N LEU A 46 13.21 -6.84 17.43
CA LEU A 46 12.44 -7.73 16.58
C LEU A 46 12.82 -9.21 16.74
N HIS A 47 14.06 -9.48 17.15
CA HIS A 47 14.49 -10.84 17.53
C HIS A 47 13.73 -11.37 18.75
N ARG A 48 13.35 -10.50 19.70
CA ARG A 48 12.63 -10.89 20.92
C ARG A 48 11.12 -10.98 20.72
N GLN A 49 10.58 -10.14 19.87
CA GLN A 49 9.15 -10.09 19.58
C GLN A 49 8.89 -9.39 18.24
N GLY A 50 7.91 -9.87 17.48
CA GLY A 50 7.52 -9.24 16.24
C GLY A 50 6.92 -7.84 16.40
N ARG A 51 6.49 -7.29 15.27
CA ARG A 51 5.84 -5.99 15.21
C ARG A 51 4.63 -6.02 14.29
N LEU A 52 3.63 -5.24 14.66
CA LEU A 52 2.59 -4.78 13.77
C LEU A 52 2.94 -3.36 13.30
N VAL A 53 2.89 -3.15 11.99
CA VAL A 53 2.86 -1.84 11.34
C VAL A 53 1.43 -1.65 10.84
N LEU A 54 0.74 -0.67 11.40
CA LEU A 54 -0.60 -0.30 11.01
C LEU A 54 -0.53 0.97 10.16
N VAL A 55 -1.06 0.91 8.93
CA VAL A 55 -1.17 2.07 8.05
C VAL A 55 -2.63 2.46 7.90
N SER A 56 -2.98 3.69 8.29
CA SER A 56 -4.36 4.18 8.27
C SER A 56 -4.55 5.44 7.43
N GLY A 57 -5.75 5.64 6.88
CA GLY A 57 -6.06 6.81 6.06
C GLY A 57 -7.17 6.52 5.05
N GLU A 58 -7.65 7.57 4.38
CA GLU A 58 -8.78 7.46 3.45
C GLU A 58 -8.49 6.51 2.27
N ARG A 59 -9.54 6.01 1.62
CA ARG A 59 -9.36 5.13 0.46
C ARG A 59 -8.68 5.91 -0.67
N GLY A 60 -7.62 5.36 -1.26
CA GLY A 60 -6.93 5.98 -2.40
C GLY A 60 -5.84 7.00 -2.03
N CYS A 61 -5.56 7.24 -0.74
CA CYS A 61 -4.47 8.13 -0.32
C CYS A 61 -3.06 7.52 -0.40
N GLY A 62 -2.91 6.26 -0.85
CA GLY A 62 -1.58 5.64 -1.05
C GLY A 62 -1.08 4.73 0.06
N LYS A 63 -1.95 4.30 0.99
CA LYS A 63 -1.60 3.38 2.11
C LYS A 63 -0.91 2.11 1.66
N THR A 64 -1.51 1.38 0.71
CA THR A 64 -0.93 0.14 0.18
C THR A 64 0.43 0.41 -0.47
N ALA A 65 0.57 1.54 -1.16
CA ALA A 65 1.83 1.96 -1.78
C ALA A 65 2.92 2.23 -0.73
N LEU A 66 2.55 2.88 0.38
CA LEU A 66 3.44 3.10 1.53
C LEU A 66 3.83 1.76 2.19
N ILE A 67 2.88 0.85 2.41
CA ILE A 67 3.15 -0.50 2.93
C ILE A 67 4.19 -1.20 2.04
N ASN A 68 3.98 -1.22 0.73
CA ASN A 68 4.89 -1.88 -0.21
C ASN A 68 6.30 -1.24 -0.18
N ARG A 69 6.39 0.10 -0.09
CA ARG A 69 7.67 0.81 0.02
C ARG A 69 8.41 0.46 1.32
N CYS A 70 7.70 0.47 2.45
CA CYS A 70 8.23 0.10 3.75
C CYS A 70 8.70 -1.36 3.78
N ALA A 71 7.89 -2.27 3.25
CA ALA A 71 8.20 -3.69 3.16
C ALA A 71 9.43 -3.94 2.27
N TYR A 72 9.51 -3.28 1.11
CA TYR A 72 10.66 -3.36 0.21
C TYR A 72 11.96 -2.88 0.88
N TRP A 73 11.91 -1.70 1.52
CA TRP A 73 13.07 -1.17 2.24
C TRP A 73 13.50 -2.10 3.38
N LEU A 74 12.55 -2.61 4.18
CA LEU A 74 12.84 -3.51 5.30
C LEU A 74 13.43 -4.83 4.81
N HIS A 75 12.89 -5.37 3.71
CA HIS A 75 13.43 -6.56 3.05
C HIS A 75 14.90 -6.35 2.66
N GLY A 76 15.22 -5.24 1.99
CA GLY A 76 16.60 -4.89 1.63
C GLY A 76 17.52 -4.71 2.84
N ARG A 77 17.03 -4.01 3.88
CA ARG A 77 17.77 -3.76 5.13
C ARG A 77 18.13 -5.06 5.84
N LEU A 78 17.19 -6.00 5.96
CA LEU A 78 17.40 -7.30 6.60
C LEU A 78 18.37 -8.17 5.79
N ARG A 79 18.25 -8.18 4.46
CA ARG A 79 19.18 -8.93 3.60
C ARG A 79 20.59 -8.37 3.61
N ALA A 80 20.75 -7.05 3.76
CA ALA A 80 22.06 -6.43 3.93
C ALA A 80 22.79 -6.92 5.20
N ASP A 81 22.06 -7.38 6.23
CA ASP A 81 22.60 -8.03 7.42
C ASP A 81 22.83 -9.54 7.24
N GLY A 82 22.68 -10.06 6.02
CA GLY A 82 22.88 -11.47 5.69
C GLY A 82 21.74 -12.39 6.15
N LEU A 83 20.57 -11.83 6.49
CA LEU A 83 19.42 -12.59 6.96
C LEU A 83 18.61 -13.15 5.77
N GLY A 84 18.01 -14.32 5.97
CA GLY A 84 16.98 -14.85 5.07
C GLY A 84 15.68 -14.09 5.29
N VAL A 85 15.06 -13.56 4.23
CA VAL A 85 13.84 -12.75 4.35
C VAL A 85 12.87 -13.16 3.27
N GLU A 86 11.63 -13.39 3.66
CA GLU A 86 10.54 -13.67 2.73
C GLU A 86 9.39 -12.68 2.94
N VAL A 87 8.77 -12.26 1.83
CA VAL A 87 7.60 -11.39 1.86
C VAL A 87 6.37 -12.23 1.51
N VAL A 88 5.51 -12.44 2.50
CA VAL A 88 4.28 -13.22 2.35
C VAL A 88 3.11 -12.28 2.17
N ASP A 89 2.58 -12.19 0.95
CA ASP A 89 1.37 -11.43 0.66
C ASP A 89 0.12 -12.25 0.99
N LEU A 90 -0.66 -11.79 1.97
CA LEU A 90 -1.94 -12.36 2.38
C LEU A 90 -3.10 -11.38 2.16
N THR A 91 -2.91 -10.31 1.39
CA THR A 91 -3.87 -9.20 1.27
C THR A 91 -5.26 -9.64 0.75
N GLN A 92 -5.35 -10.78 0.06
CA GLN A 92 -6.57 -11.34 -0.53
C GLN A 92 -7.18 -12.51 0.27
N GLU A 93 -6.57 -12.91 1.39
CA GLU A 93 -6.88 -14.18 2.07
C GLU A 93 -8.03 -14.07 3.08
N ALA A 94 -8.75 -12.93 3.10
CA ALA A 94 -9.90 -12.71 3.97
C ALA A 94 -11.05 -12.02 3.24
N SER A 95 -12.27 -12.46 3.54
CA SER A 95 -13.51 -11.83 3.06
C SER A 95 -13.94 -10.72 4.01
N ASP A 96 -14.45 -9.62 3.47
CA ASP A 96 -15.02 -8.51 4.24
C ASP A 96 -16.28 -8.94 5.03
N SER A 97 -16.99 -9.96 4.54
CA SER A 97 -18.20 -10.50 5.19
C SER A 97 -17.92 -11.53 6.30
N ALA A 98 -16.67 -11.96 6.48
CA ALA A 98 -16.32 -13.01 7.43
C ALA A 98 -16.17 -12.47 8.86
N THR A 99 -16.47 -13.30 9.85
CA THR A 99 -16.23 -12.96 11.26
C THR A 99 -14.73 -12.85 11.55
N VAL A 100 -14.33 -12.12 12.60
CA VAL A 100 -12.91 -12.00 13.03
C VAL A 100 -12.25 -13.38 13.14
N ARG A 101 -12.91 -14.34 13.79
CA ARG A 101 -12.38 -15.69 13.97
C ARG A 101 -12.13 -16.40 12.63
N GLU A 102 -13.06 -16.30 11.69
CA GLU A 102 -12.91 -16.90 10.36
C GLU A 102 -11.78 -16.25 9.57
N ARG A 103 -11.66 -14.91 9.64
CA ARG A 103 -10.57 -14.16 9.00
C ARG A 103 -9.21 -14.59 9.56
N LEU A 104 -9.07 -14.62 10.89
CA LEU A 104 -7.84 -15.07 11.55
C LEU A 104 -7.47 -16.51 11.18
N SER A 105 -8.44 -17.44 11.16
CA SER A 105 -8.21 -18.82 10.74
C SER A 105 -7.76 -18.92 9.28
N LYS A 106 -8.39 -18.18 8.36
CA LYS A 106 -8.00 -18.18 6.93
C LYS A 106 -6.62 -17.58 6.70
N VAL A 107 -6.32 -16.45 7.34
CA VAL A 107 -4.99 -15.81 7.23
C VAL A 107 -3.90 -16.73 7.80
N SER A 108 -4.17 -17.38 8.93
CA SER A 108 -3.26 -18.37 9.53
C SER A 108 -3.04 -19.57 8.59
N GLU A 109 -4.10 -20.10 8.01
CA GLU A 109 -4.02 -21.22 7.06
C GLU A 109 -3.20 -20.83 5.82
N ALA A 110 -3.55 -19.71 5.19
CA ALA A 110 -2.85 -19.21 4.00
C ALA A 110 -1.37 -18.87 4.27
N LEU A 111 -1.04 -18.34 5.46
CA LEU A 111 0.35 -18.12 5.84
C LEU A 111 1.13 -19.44 5.84
N VAL A 112 0.61 -20.47 6.50
CA VAL A 112 1.30 -21.76 6.60
C VAL A 112 1.40 -22.44 5.25
N ASP A 113 0.34 -22.42 4.44
CA ASP A 113 0.34 -22.97 3.09
C ASP A 113 1.38 -22.29 2.19
N LYS A 114 1.53 -20.96 2.27
CA LYS A 114 2.56 -20.23 1.51
C LYS A 114 3.97 -20.54 1.99
N LEU A 115 4.18 -20.65 3.30
CA LEU A 115 5.49 -21.02 3.85
C LEU A 115 5.89 -22.46 3.50
N ASP A 116 4.93 -23.38 3.44
CA ASP A 116 5.14 -24.75 2.99
C ASP A 116 5.50 -24.80 1.50
N LEU A 117 4.75 -24.08 0.66
CA LEU A 117 5.02 -23.97 -0.78
C LEU A 117 6.41 -23.40 -1.08
N LEU A 118 6.88 -22.45 -0.26
CA LEU A 118 8.21 -21.85 -0.36
C LEU A 118 9.31 -22.70 0.31
N ALA A 119 8.95 -23.87 0.87
CA ALA A 119 9.84 -24.77 1.58
C ALA A 119 10.60 -24.10 2.76
N LEU A 120 9.95 -23.16 3.45
CA LEU A 120 10.53 -22.43 4.58
C LEU A 120 10.29 -23.11 5.94
N LEU A 121 9.36 -24.07 6.00
CA LEU A 121 9.01 -24.79 7.22
C LEU A 121 9.96 -25.96 7.50
N ARG A 122 10.40 -26.06 8.75
CA ARG A 122 11.20 -27.18 9.27
C ARG A 122 10.27 -28.27 9.81
N GLY A 123 9.73 -29.07 8.90
CA GLY A 123 8.86 -30.21 9.19
C GLY A 123 7.38 -29.87 9.34
N ASP A 124 6.56 -30.91 9.44
CA ASP A 124 5.14 -30.82 9.04
C ASP A 124 4.19 -30.44 10.19
N ARG A 125 4.67 -30.39 11.43
CA ARG A 125 3.81 -30.20 12.62
C ARG A 125 3.14 -28.82 12.69
N LEU A 126 3.70 -27.80 12.04
CA LEU A 126 3.03 -26.50 11.96
C LEU A 126 1.86 -26.55 10.98
N TYR A 127 1.99 -27.33 9.90
CA TYR A 127 0.95 -27.54 8.90
C TYR A 127 -0.33 -28.13 9.49
N GLU A 128 -0.18 -29.05 10.46
CA GLU A 128 -1.30 -29.63 11.21
C GLU A 128 -2.05 -28.61 12.07
N LYS A 129 -1.41 -27.50 12.44
CA LYS A 129 -1.98 -26.45 13.30
C LYS A 129 -2.47 -25.23 12.53
N ARG A 130 -2.40 -25.24 11.20
CA ARG A 130 -2.65 -24.05 10.37
C ARG A 130 -4.03 -23.39 10.59
N THR A 131 -5.03 -24.17 10.98
CA THR A 131 -6.39 -23.69 11.30
C THR A 131 -6.57 -23.17 12.74
N ASP A 132 -5.54 -23.29 13.58
CA ASP A 132 -5.44 -22.72 14.94
C ASP A 132 -4.46 -21.53 14.92
N PRO A 133 -4.96 -20.30 14.78
CA PRO A 133 -4.12 -19.10 14.74
C PRO A 133 -3.22 -18.94 15.97
N ASP A 134 -3.73 -19.27 17.16
CA ASP A 134 -2.98 -19.11 18.41
C ASP A 134 -1.81 -20.09 18.48
N GLY A 135 -2.05 -21.34 18.09
CA GLY A 135 -1.00 -22.35 17.96
C GLY A 135 -0.01 -22.00 16.85
N THR A 136 -0.48 -21.50 15.72
CA THR A 136 0.35 -21.16 14.56
C THR A 136 1.32 -20.03 14.89
N TYR A 137 0.81 -18.85 15.25
CA TYR A 137 1.66 -17.67 15.50
C TYR A 137 2.62 -17.87 16.68
N ARG A 138 2.19 -18.57 17.73
CA ARG A 138 3.06 -18.87 18.89
C ARG A 138 4.26 -19.73 18.51
N ASN A 139 4.06 -20.73 17.65
CA ASN A 139 5.09 -21.72 17.35
C ASN A 139 5.86 -21.44 16.06
N LEU A 140 5.38 -20.50 15.22
CA LEU A 140 5.99 -20.15 13.94
C LEU A 140 7.51 -19.94 14.00
N PRO A 141 8.10 -19.23 15.00
CA PRO A 141 9.55 -19.05 15.05
C PRO A 141 10.35 -20.34 15.23
N GLY A 142 9.78 -21.39 15.83
CA GLY A 142 10.42 -22.73 15.91
C GLY A 142 10.30 -23.51 14.60
N TYR A 143 9.28 -23.15 13.80
CA TYR A 143 8.99 -23.47 12.41
C TYR A 143 10.08 -23.11 11.38
N LEU A 144 10.80 -22.03 11.64
CA LEU A 144 11.62 -21.38 10.62
C LEU A 144 13.11 -21.56 10.92
N ALA A 145 13.95 -21.22 9.94
CA ALA A 145 15.37 -21.08 10.23
C ALA A 145 15.62 -19.95 11.25
N PRO A 146 16.65 -20.06 12.13
CA PRO A 146 16.93 -19.03 13.14
C PRO A 146 17.21 -17.65 12.56
N ASP A 147 17.73 -17.62 11.32
CA ASP A 147 18.07 -16.47 10.50
C ASP A 147 16.98 -16.12 9.47
N GLN A 148 15.87 -16.85 9.43
CA GLN A 148 14.73 -16.57 8.56
C GLN A 148 13.79 -15.55 9.22
N TRP A 149 13.45 -14.54 8.44
CA TRP A 149 12.54 -13.45 8.74
C TRP A 149 11.35 -13.45 7.80
N LEU A 150 10.22 -12.98 8.32
CA LEU A 150 8.99 -12.83 7.55
C LEU A 150 8.51 -11.39 7.59
N ILE A 151 8.19 -10.87 6.42
CA ILE A 151 7.39 -9.65 6.24
C ILE A 151 6.05 -10.11 5.71
N VAL A 152 4.98 -9.90 6.47
CA VAL A 152 3.67 -10.45 6.12
C VAL A 152 2.71 -9.29 5.85
N LEU A 153 2.19 -9.22 4.63
CA LEU A 153 1.19 -8.23 4.23
C LEU A 153 -0.19 -8.80 4.54
N LEU A 154 -0.88 -8.24 5.52
CA LEU A 154 -2.19 -8.70 5.97
C LEU A 154 -3.30 -8.15 5.06
N PRO A 155 -4.47 -8.82 5.01
CA PRO A 155 -5.68 -8.20 4.48
C PRO A 155 -5.99 -6.86 5.17
N THR A 156 -6.77 -6.02 4.51
CA THR A 156 -7.33 -4.81 5.14
C THR A 156 -8.05 -5.19 6.43
N VAL A 157 -7.70 -4.53 7.52
CA VAL A 157 -8.28 -4.78 8.84
C VAL A 157 -9.23 -3.65 9.20
N GLU A 158 -10.51 -3.98 9.33
CA GLU A 158 -11.56 -3.03 9.70
C GLU A 158 -12.00 -3.17 11.16
N LEU A 159 -11.69 -4.31 11.79
CA LEU A 159 -12.17 -4.68 13.11
C LEU A 159 -11.06 -4.53 14.15
N VAL A 160 -11.34 -3.75 15.21
CA VAL A 160 -10.38 -3.48 16.31
C VAL A 160 -9.89 -4.77 16.98
N GLU A 161 -10.76 -5.78 17.10
CA GLU A 161 -10.40 -7.07 17.71
C GLU A 161 -9.33 -7.81 16.89
N GLU A 162 -9.42 -7.74 15.56
CA GLU A 162 -8.43 -8.32 14.65
C GLU A 162 -7.08 -7.59 14.77
N LEU A 163 -7.07 -6.25 14.85
CA LEU A 163 -5.85 -5.47 15.08
C LEU A 163 -5.18 -5.84 16.41
N ARG A 164 -5.96 -5.91 17.49
CA ARG A 164 -5.46 -6.28 18.82
C ARG A 164 -4.89 -7.69 18.83
N TYR A 165 -5.48 -8.59 18.06
CA TYR A 165 -5.00 -9.95 17.93
C TYR A 165 -3.58 -9.97 17.34
N TYR A 166 -3.37 -9.31 16.20
CA TYR A 166 -2.06 -9.27 15.53
C TYR A 166 -1.00 -8.53 16.36
N ASP A 167 -1.34 -7.39 16.99
CA ASP A 167 -0.42 -6.65 17.85
C ASP A 167 0.06 -7.50 19.05
N ALA A 168 -0.85 -8.23 19.69
CA ALA A 168 -0.51 -9.06 20.84
C ALA A 168 0.30 -10.32 20.48
N ARG A 169 0.18 -10.81 19.24
CA ARG A 169 0.68 -12.15 18.84
C ARG A 169 1.71 -12.12 17.72
N ALA A 170 2.19 -10.95 17.31
CA ALA A 170 3.27 -10.80 16.34
C ALA A 170 4.48 -11.70 16.71
N PRO A 171 4.76 -12.75 15.92
CA PRO A 171 5.83 -13.72 16.24
C PRO A 171 7.21 -13.08 16.16
N GLN A 172 8.18 -13.66 16.86
CA GLN A 172 9.60 -13.26 16.70
C GLN A 172 10.01 -13.32 15.23
N ARG A 173 10.88 -12.40 14.81
CA ARG A 173 11.38 -12.31 13.43
C ARG A 173 10.27 -12.14 12.37
N THR A 174 9.12 -11.61 12.77
CA THR A 174 7.99 -11.34 11.89
C THR A 174 7.54 -9.89 12.02
N VAL A 175 7.34 -9.23 10.88
CA VAL A 175 6.71 -7.90 10.81
C VAL A 175 5.43 -8.02 10.01
N PHE A 176 4.29 -7.76 10.67
CA PHE A 176 2.99 -7.64 10.04
C PHE A 176 2.81 -6.21 9.51
N PHE A 177 2.36 -6.08 8.26
CA PHE A 177 1.85 -4.83 7.72
C PHE A 177 0.34 -4.96 7.53
N ALA A 178 -0.43 -4.08 8.16
CA ALA A 178 -1.88 -4.03 8.03
C ALA A 178 -2.32 -2.67 7.50
N GLU A 179 -3.28 -2.67 6.59
CA GLU A 179 -3.99 -1.48 6.15
C GLU A 179 -5.31 -1.33 6.93
N ALA A 180 -5.66 -0.11 7.34
CA ALA A 180 -6.97 0.22 7.87
C ALA A 180 -7.59 1.45 7.15
N PRO A 181 -8.89 1.45 6.84
CA PRO A 181 -9.55 2.52 6.08
C PRO A 181 -9.70 3.84 6.87
N SER A 182 -9.45 3.84 8.18
CA SER A 182 -9.49 5.03 9.04
C SER A 182 -8.64 4.82 10.29
N ALA A 183 -8.49 5.84 11.13
CA ALA A 183 -7.77 5.74 12.41
C ALA A 183 -8.48 4.86 13.46
N VAL A 184 -9.53 4.11 13.07
CA VAL A 184 -10.23 3.18 13.96
C VAL A 184 -9.23 2.18 14.54
N GLY A 185 -9.23 2.05 15.86
CA GLY A 185 -8.43 1.03 16.56
C GLY A 185 -7.04 1.47 16.99
N VAL A 186 -6.56 2.65 16.58
CA VAL A 186 -5.20 3.13 16.92
C VAL A 186 -5.01 3.26 18.43
N GLN A 187 -5.99 3.79 19.16
CA GLN A 187 -5.93 3.86 20.62
C GLN A 187 -6.03 2.49 21.33
N HIS A 188 -6.33 1.41 20.60
CA HIS A 188 -6.58 0.08 21.14
C HIS A 188 -5.42 -0.90 20.89
N VAL A 189 -4.41 -0.51 20.12
CA VAL A 189 -3.17 -1.27 19.96
C VAL A 189 -2.15 -0.82 21.02
N SER A 190 -1.24 -1.72 21.39
CA SER A 190 -0.20 -1.40 22.37
C SER A 190 0.80 -0.38 21.80
N GLY A 191 1.57 0.29 22.68
CA GLY A 191 2.65 1.20 22.27
C GLY A 191 3.81 0.55 21.50
N ARG A 192 3.67 -0.73 21.14
CA ARG A 192 4.61 -1.49 20.31
C ARG A 192 4.25 -1.45 18.84
N THR A 193 2.97 -1.28 18.50
CA THR A 193 2.55 -1.11 17.11
C THR A 193 3.13 0.19 16.56
N LEU A 194 3.72 0.11 15.37
CA LEU A 194 4.07 1.30 14.61
C LEU A 194 2.84 1.75 13.84
N HIS A 195 2.30 2.91 14.20
CA HIS A 195 1.19 3.51 13.45
C HIS A 195 1.72 4.55 12.47
N LEU A 196 1.45 4.33 11.19
CA LEU A 196 1.71 5.27 10.11
C LEU A 196 0.36 5.81 9.61
N ARG A 197 0.22 7.13 9.56
CA ARG A 197 -0.99 7.77 9.04
C ARG A 197 -0.70 8.32 7.67
N VAL A 198 -1.58 8.08 6.71
CA VAL A 198 -1.53 8.75 5.41
C VAL A 198 -2.71 9.71 5.34
N ASP A 199 -2.40 10.98 5.29
CA ASP A 199 -3.39 12.05 5.31
C ASP A 199 -4.16 12.15 3.99
N ALA A 200 -5.21 12.96 3.99
CA ALA A 200 -5.93 13.27 2.76
C ALA A 200 -5.03 14.10 1.84
N PHE A 201 -5.23 13.93 0.54
CA PHE A 201 -4.41 14.62 -0.46
C PHE A 201 -4.73 16.10 -0.49
N GLU A 202 -3.79 16.91 -0.02
CA GLU A 202 -3.96 18.36 0.05
C GLU A 202 -3.86 18.98 -1.34
N HIS A 203 -4.65 20.03 -1.58
CA HIS A 203 -4.71 20.73 -2.87
C HIS A 203 -3.32 21.17 -3.36
N GLU A 204 -2.48 21.64 -2.45
CA GLU A 204 -1.11 22.08 -2.75
C GLU A 204 -0.21 20.97 -3.30
N HIS A 205 -0.53 19.70 -3.02
CA HIS A 205 0.20 18.55 -3.55
C HIS A 205 -0.27 18.11 -4.94
N ALA A 206 -1.44 18.57 -5.41
CA ALA A 206 -1.96 18.24 -6.74
C ALA A 206 -1.00 18.65 -7.86
N SER A 207 -0.53 19.90 -7.81
CA SER A 207 0.38 20.46 -8.81
C SER A 207 1.75 19.79 -8.76
N LEU A 208 2.26 19.46 -7.57
CA LEU A 208 3.50 18.70 -7.41
C LEU A 208 3.38 17.30 -8.04
N PHE A 209 2.29 16.60 -7.75
CA PHE A 209 2.03 15.27 -8.31
C PHE A 209 1.93 15.31 -9.84
N ALA A 210 1.17 16.27 -10.39
CA ALA A 210 1.03 16.41 -11.83
C ALA A 210 2.35 16.80 -12.51
N ALA A 211 3.11 17.72 -11.92
CA ALA A 211 4.41 18.13 -12.44
C ALA A 211 5.39 16.94 -12.48
N ASP A 212 5.44 16.10 -11.45
CA ASP A 212 6.25 14.88 -11.45
C ASP A 212 5.84 13.94 -12.58
N ARG A 213 4.53 13.64 -12.70
CA ARG A 213 4.02 12.69 -13.69
C ARG A 213 4.23 13.16 -15.13
N LEU A 214 3.94 14.42 -15.40
CA LEU A 214 4.07 15.00 -16.73
C LEU A 214 5.54 15.29 -17.08
N GLY A 215 6.37 15.65 -16.10
CA GLY A 215 7.80 15.90 -16.29
C GLY A 215 8.59 14.65 -16.71
N ARG A 216 8.05 13.45 -16.47
CA ARG A 216 8.63 12.17 -16.94
C ARG A 216 8.34 11.88 -18.41
N MET A 217 7.44 12.63 -19.04
CA MET A 217 7.12 12.45 -20.45
C MET A 217 8.14 13.20 -21.32
N PRO A 218 8.48 12.69 -22.52
CA PRO A 218 9.32 13.42 -23.46
C PRO A 218 8.70 14.78 -23.78
N ALA A 219 9.54 15.80 -23.93
CA ALA A 219 9.08 17.13 -24.33
C ALA A 219 8.24 17.06 -25.61
N GLY A 220 7.04 17.66 -25.57
CA GLY A 220 6.08 17.65 -26.69
C GLY A 220 5.31 16.33 -26.90
N ALA A 221 5.52 15.31 -26.08
CA ALA A 221 4.74 14.07 -26.14
C ALA A 221 3.26 14.32 -25.80
N VAL A 222 3.03 15.20 -24.82
CA VAL A 222 1.71 15.62 -24.36
C VAL A 222 1.63 17.14 -24.26
N PRO A 223 0.44 17.76 -24.42
CA PRO A 223 0.28 19.18 -24.14
C PRO A 223 0.62 19.50 -22.67
N PRO A 224 1.10 20.71 -22.35
CA PRO A 224 1.26 21.15 -20.98
C PRO A 224 -0.09 21.22 -20.25
N LEU A 225 -0.05 21.14 -18.92
CA LEU A 225 -1.18 21.39 -18.04
C LEU A 225 -1.20 22.88 -17.68
N ALA A 226 -2.38 23.53 -17.79
CA ALA A 226 -2.50 24.93 -17.39
C ALA A 226 -2.24 25.08 -15.88
N PRO A 227 -1.51 26.13 -15.44
CA PRO A 227 -1.14 26.29 -14.03
C PRO A 227 -2.33 26.25 -13.07
N GLU A 228 -3.46 26.83 -13.47
CA GLU A 228 -4.67 26.93 -12.66
C GLU A 228 -5.63 25.74 -12.83
N ALA A 229 -5.37 24.82 -13.79
CA ALA A 229 -6.33 23.78 -14.16
C ALA A 229 -6.71 22.84 -13.00
N LEU A 230 -5.72 22.47 -12.18
CA LEU A 230 -5.95 21.60 -11.03
C LEU A 230 -6.64 22.37 -9.91
N ASP A 231 -6.18 23.58 -9.62
CA ASP A 231 -6.80 24.41 -8.58
C ASP A 231 -8.29 24.61 -8.87
N GLU A 232 -8.64 24.97 -10.10
CA GLU A 232 -10.02 25.11 -10.57
C GLU A 232 -10.81 23.80 -10.53
N PHE A 233 -10.21 22.67 -10.88
CA PHE A 233 -10.87 21.37 -10.82
C PHE A 233 -11.17 20.91 -9.37
N ILE A 234 -10.33 21.28 -8.42
CA ILE A 234 -10.44 20.87 -7.01
C ILE A 234 -11.14 21.98 -6.15
N GLN A 235 -11.63 23.07 -6.77
CA GLN A 235 -12.39 24.12 -6.06
C GLN A 235 -13.60 23.55 -5.27
N GLY A 236 -13.90 24.20 -4.14
CA GLY A 236 -15.13 23.97 -3.35
C GLY A 236 -15.04 22.87 -2.28
N ASP A 237 -13.96 22.85 -1.48
CA ASP A 237 -13.71 21.87 -0.40
C ASP A 237 -13.71 20.39 -0.85
N ARG A 238 -13.60 20.16 -2.16
CA ARG A 238 -13.51 18.81 -2.70
C ARG A 238 -12.16 18.22 -2.27
N LYS A 239 -12.18 17.27 -1.35
CA LYS A 239 -11.02 16.39 -1.12
C LYS A 239 -10.80 15.54 -2.37
N THR A 240 -9.54 15.41 -2.78
CA THR A 240 -9.16 14.41 -3.78
C THR A 240 -8.20 13.41 -3.18
N THR A 241 -7.76 12.43 -3.96
CA THR A 241 -6.84 11.37 -3.52
C THR A 241 -5.77 11.14 -4.58
N ILE A 242 -4.63 10.59 -4.18
CA ILE A 242 -3.57 10.19 -5.13
C ILE A 242 -4.15 9.31 -6.25
N ARG A 243 -5.03 8.36 -5.89
CA ARG A 243 -5.70 7.49 -6.88
C ARG A 243 -6.54 8.27 -7.87
N GLU A 244 -7.37 9.21 -7.40
CA GLU A 244 -8.21 10.03 -8.27
C GLU A 244 -7.36 10.92 -9.18
N MET A 245 -6.30 11.52 -8.65
CA MET A 245 -5.41 12.37 -9.42
C MET A 245 -4.66 11.58 -10.50
N GLN A 246 -4.09 10.42 -10.14
CA GLN A 246 -3.46 9.51 -11.10
C GLN A 246 -4.43 9.10 -12.20
N TRP A 247 -5.64 8.69 -11.81
CA TRP A 247 -6.67 8.29 -12.76
C TRP A 247 -7.10 9.43 -13.69
N LEU A 248 -7.30 10.63 -13.16
CA LEU A 248 -7.67 11.82 -13.93
C LEU A 248 -6.59 12.18 -14.94
N LEU A 249 -5.34 12.33 -14.49
CA LEU A 249 -4.22 12.69 -15.35
C LEU A 249 -3.99 11.62 -16.42
N PHE A 250 -3.90 10.35 -16.01
CA PHE A 250 -3.73 9.24 -16.93
C PHE A 250 -4.83 9.22 -18.00
N GLY A 251 -6.09 9.27 -17.58
CA GLY A 251 -7.24 9.15 -18.48
C GLY A 251 -7.37 10.33 -19.46
N VAL A 252 -7.10 11.55 -18.99
CA VAL A 252 -7.09 12.75 -19.85
C VAL A 252 -5.98 12.63 -20.89
N TYR A 253 -4.75 12.35 -20.47
CA TYR A 253 -3.61 12.36 -21.37
C TYR A 253 -3.58 11.16 -22.32
N GLU A 254 -4.06 9.99 -21.92
CA GLU A 254 -4.28 8.87 -22.83
C GLU A 254 -5.33 9.19 -23.89
N THR A 255 -6.42 9.87 -23.50
CA THR A 255 -7.44 10.33 -24.46
C THR A 255 -6.82 11.31 -25.46
N LEU A 256 -5.99 12.25 -25.00
CA LEU A 256 -5.33 13.23 -25.87
C LEU A 256 -4.26 12.61 -26.77
N ARG A 257 -3.58 11.56 -26.31
CA ARG A 257 -2.51 10.87 -27.06
C ARG A 257 -3.01 10.30 -28.39
N VAL A 258 -4.25 9.83 -28.44
CA VAL A 258 -4.85 9.21 -29.64
C VAL A 258 -5.66 10.18 -30.49
N GLN A 259 -5.75 11.46 -30.10
CA GLN A 259 -6.48 12.48 -30.86
C GLN A 259 -5.60 13.13 -31.93
N ASN A 260 -6.18 13.30 -33.13
CA ASN A 260 -5.50 13.97 -34.26
C ASN A 260 -5.31 15.47 -34.03
N SER A 261 -6.19 16.11 -33.26
CA SER A 261 -6.10 17.51 -32.87
C SER A 261 -5.99 17.57 -31.35
N ARG A 262 -4.82 17.95 -30.86
CA ARG A 262 -4.55 18.15 -29.42
C ARG A 262 -4.71 19.63 -29.07
N PRO A 263 -5.20 19.97 -27.88
CA PRO A 263 -5.19 21.36 -27.43
C PRO A 263 -3.75 21.82 -27.21
N ASP A 264 -3.51 23.12 -27.29
CA ASP A 264 -2.21 23.71 -26.95
C ASP A 264 -1.90 23.56 -25.46
N GLU A 265 -2.94 23.46 -24.62
CA GLU A 265 -2.85 23.31 -23.17
C GLU A 265 -4.06 22.56 -22.61
N VAL A 266 -3.85 21.77 -21.56
CA VAL A 266 -4.92 21.08 -20.82
C VAL A 266 -5.43 21.99 -19.69
N THR A 267 -6.66 22.45 -19.83
CA THR A 267 -7.36 23.31 -18.84
C THR A 267 -8.33 22.52 -17.95
N TRP A 268 -8.93 23.18 -16.94
CA TRP A 268 -9.95 22.58 -16.06
C TRP A 268 -11.13 21.98 -16.84
N GLU A 269 -11.52 22.57 -17.98
CA GLU A 269 -12.63 22.07 -18.80
C GLU A 269 -12.35 20.66 -19.34
N HIS A 270 -11.09 20.39 -19.70
CA HIS A 270 -10.66 19.08 -20.18
C HIS A 270 -10.70 18.04 -19.07
N LEU A 271 -10.21 18.41 -17.88
CA LEU A 271 -10.24 17.58 -16.67
C LEU A 271 -11.69 17.27 -16.26
N GLY A 272 -12.53 18.30 -16.18
CA GLY A 272 -13.95 18.19 -15.82
C GLY A 272 -14.74 17.34 -16.82
N ARG A 273 -14.51 17.53 -18.13
CA ARG A 273 -15.15 16.74 -19.19
C ARG A 273 -14.78 15.25 -19.08
N HIS A 274 -13.51 14.95 -18.84
CA HIS A 274 -13.07 13.57 -18.63
C HIS A 274 -13.75 12.96 -17.40
N PHE A 275 -13.71 13.69 -16.27
CA PHE A 275 -14.31 13.26 -15.02
C PHE A 275 -15.80 12.91 -15.16
N VAL A 276 -16.59 13.81 -15.76
CA VAL A 276 -18.03 13.60 -15.99
C VAL A 276 -18.29 12.41 -16.91
N ARG A 277 -17.50 12.27 -17.98
CA ARG A 277 -17.63 11.15 -18.94
C ARG A 277 -17.43 9.81 -18.24
N GLU A 278 -16.38 9.66 -17.46
CA GLU A 278 -16.11 8.39 -16.79
C GLU A 278 -17.05 8.14 -15.61
N ALA A 279 -17.50 9.18 -14.89
CA ALA A 279 -18.50 9.04 -13.84
C ALA A 279 -19.83 8.48 -14.40
N ARG A 280 -20.26 8.93 -15.59
CA ARG A 280 -21.42 8.36 -16.31
C ARG A 280 -21.17 6.91 -16.70
N ARG A 281 -19.98 6.61 -17.24
CA ARG A 281 -19.58 5.25 -17.62
C ARG A 281 -19.67 4.27 -16.45
N LEU A 282 -19.17 4.66 -15.28
CA LEU A 282 -19.23 3.85 -14.05
C LEU A 282 -20.66 3.62 -13.55
N ARG A 283 -21.59 4.53 -13.84
CA ARG A 283 -23.02 4.40 -13.52
C ARG A 283 -23.82 3.62 -14.57
N GLY A 284 -23.18 3.17 -15.65
CA GLY A 284 -23.87 2.50 -16.77
C GLY A 284 -24.74 3.43 -17.60
N GLU A 285 -24.60 4.75 -17.44
CA GLU A 285 -25.27 5.74 -18.25
C GLU A 285 -24.50 5.87 -19.58
N ARG A 286 -25.18 5.68 -20.72
CA ARG A 286 -24.56 5.90 -22.04
C ARG A 286 -24.12 7.37 -22.17
N PRO A 287 -22.96 7.62 -22.81
CA PRO A 287 -22.34 8.95 -22.87
C PRO A 287 -23.25 10.04 -23.44
#